data_AF-A0A0X3XTU0-F1
#
_entry.id   AF-A0A0X3XTU0-F1
#
_cell.length_a   1.000
_cell.length_b   1.000
_cell.length_c   1.000
_cell.angle_alpha   90.00
_cell.angle_beta   90.00
_cell.angle_gamma   90.00
#
_symmetry.space_group_name_H-M   'P 1'
#
loop_
_entity.id
_entity.type
_entity.pdbx_description
1 polymer ?
#
loop_
_entity_poly.entity_id
_entity_poly.type
_entity_poly.pdbx_seq_one_letter_code
_entity_poly.pdbx_strand_id
1 'polypeptide(L)'
;MTTLDAYQDRCEQLFTAGGNAAVRRAAQEGLDELGPHPDLYCWLALGHAAEDEDDHDDRAEEAFRAGLALDADHLGLLAGYAELCLRADGFDQPGRAARARVLARRLDELAPESAEAEQVAAAERWANRSYWDDLRMGVAAAVVAGHDTEGQARNLDADLRQGTAVRAENTVDRDAIVRAATLEALSGPWNAPVRFLGRHRTAAWTVCGILCVLTNTVLRQTGVVDSFSLWGGLWIVPIWIVDRRFAAVRKEAEARHIAALETSLSGGP
;
A
#
# COMPACT_ATOMS: atom_id res chain seq x y z
N MET A 1 27.87 5.51 -14.41
CA MET A 1 26.42 5.30 -14.41
C MET A 1 26.01 5.25 -15.86
N THR A 2 25.56 4.08 -16.31
CA THR A 2 25.01 3.91 -17.66
C THR A 2 23.63 4.57 -17.72
N THR A 3 23.11 4.81 -18.93
CA THR A 3 21.72 5.26 -19.11
C THR A 3 20.72 4.25 -18.57
N LEU A 4 21.05 2.95 -18.65
CA LEU A 4 20.26 1.87 -18.05
C LEU A 4 20.23 1.97 -16.52
N ASP A 5 21.38 2.16 -15.87
CA ASP A 5 21.48 2.33 -14.41
C ASP A 5 20.59 3.49 -13.94
N ALA A 6 20.57 4.61 -14.69
CA ALA A 6 19.74 5.77 -14.36
C ALA A 6 18.23 5.45 -14.41
N TYR A 7 17.78 4.66 -15.39
CA TYR A 7 16.39 4.21 -15.45
C TYR A 7 16.05 3.23 -14.33
N GLN A 8 16.96 2.32 -13.98
CA GLN A 8 16.78 1.39 -12.86
C GLN A 8 16.67 2.14 -11.53
N ASP A 9 17.60 3.06 -11.25
CA ASP A 9 17.60 3.88 -10.05
C ASP A 9 16.32 4.74 -9.94
N ARG A 10 15.84 5.28 -11.07
CA ARG A 10 14.58 6.03 -11.13
C ARG A 10 13.38 5.13 -10.83
N CYS A 11 13.33 3.93 -11.40
CA CYS A 11 12.26 2.97 -11.14
C CYS A 11 12.25 2.53 -9.67
N GLU A 12 13.41 2.23 -9.08
CA GLU A 12 13.53 1.82 -7.68
C GLU A 12 13.03 2.91 -6.72
N GLN A 13 13.44 4.16 -6.94
CA GLN A 13 13.00 5.30 -6.12
C GLN A 13 11.49 5.52 -6.21
N LEU A 14 10.93 5.44 -7.42
CA LEU A 14 9.48 5.56 -7.64
C LEU A 14 8.71 4.39 -7.02
N PHE A 15 9.22 3.17 -7.13
CA PHE A 15 8.61 1.97 -6.57
C PHE A 15 8.58 2.03 -5.05
N THR A 16 9.70 2.39 -4.42
CA THR A 16 9.80 2.57 -2.96
C THR A 16 8.86 3.66 -2.45
N ALA A 17 8.62 4.70 -3.26
CA ALA A 17 7.64 5.76 -2.95
C ALA A 17 6.17 5.33 -3.13
N GLY A 18 5.90 4.14 -3.69
CA GLY A 18 4.56 3.65 -4.03
C GLY A 18 4.00 4.23 -5.34
N GLY A 19 4.86 4.80 -6.18
CA GLY A 19 4.51 5.41 -7.47
C GLY A 19 4.41 4.40 -8.62
N ASN A 20 3.63 3.33 -8.46
CA ASN A 20 3.54 2.22 -9.42
C ASN A 20 3.28 2.69 -10.87
N ALA A 21 2.35 3.61 -11.08
CA ALA A 21 2.09 4.21 -12.39
C ALA A 21 3.28 4.97 -12.98
N ALA A 22 4.08 5.64 -12.13
CA ALA A 22 5.29 6.35 -12.55
C ALA A 22 6.42 5.37 -12.86
N VAL A 23 6.54 4.25 -12.11
CA VAL A 23 7.47 3.15 -12.42
C VAL A 23 7.18 2.60 -13.81
N ARG A 24 5.91 2.31 -14.12
CA ARG A 24 5.51 1.80 -15.45
C ARG A 24 5.91 2.76 -16.57
N ARG A 25 5.68 4.07 -16.38
CA ARG A 25 6.11 5.08 -17.36
C ARG A 25 7.62 5.12 -17.52
N ALA A 26 8.37 5.22 -16.43
CA ALA A 26 9.83 5.28 -16.46
C ALA A 26 10.46 4.02 -17.08
N ALA A 27 9.95 2.84 -16.76
CA ALA A 27 10.40 1.58 -17.34
C ALA A 27 10.07 1.50 -18.83
N GLN A 28 8.87 1.92 -19.25
CA GLN A 28 8.49 1.97 -20.66
C GLN A 28 9.33 2.99 -21.45
N GLU A 29 9.58 4.18 -20.90
CA GLU A 29 10.47 5.18 -21.48
C GLU A 29 11.87 4.59 -21.73
N GLY A 30 12.42 3.89 -20.74
CA GLY A 30 13.71 3.22 -20.89
C GLY A 30 13.71 2.13 -21.96
N LEU A 31 12.64 1.32 -22.04
CA LEU A 31 12.48 0.30 -23.10
C LEU A 31 12.35 0.93 -24.49
N ASP A 32 11.66 2.06 -24.61
CA ASP A 32 11.48 2.78 -25.87
C ASP A 32 12.79 3.42 -26.34
N GLU A 33 13.61 3.94 -25.42
CA GLU A 33 14.88 4.62 -25.73
C GLU A 33 16.05 3.64 -25.93
N LEU A 34 16.22 2.69 -25.02
CA LEU A 34 17.39 1.79 -24.98
C LEU A 34 17.13 0.45 -25.68
N GLY A 35 15.86 0.13 -25.93
CA GLY A 35 15.43 -1.16 -26.44
C GLY A 35 15.17 -2.19 -25.34
N PRO A 36 14.96 -3.47 -25.72
CA PRO A 36 14.53 -4.52 -24.80
C PRO A 36 15.63 -4.88 -23.79
N HIS A 37 15.34 -4.71 -22.49
CA HIS A 37 16.24 -5.07 -21.38
C HIS A 37 15.50 -5.85 -20.29
N PRO A 38 16.05 -6.96 -19.78
CA PRO A 38 15.43 -7.76 -18.72
C PRO A 38 15.08 -6.95 -17.47
N ASP A 39 15.99 -6.11 -16.98
CA ASP A 39 15.78 -5.29 -15.77
C ASP A 39 14.63 -4.29 -15.93
N LEU A 40 14.49 -3.67 -17.10
CA LEU A 40 13.39 -2.73 -17.36
C LEU A 40 12.05 -3.44 -17.49
N TYR A 41 12.04 -4.64 -18.09
CA TYR A 41 10.86 -5.51 -18.04
C TYR A 41 10.51 -5.95 -16.62
N CYS A 42 11.51 -6.17 -15.75
CA CYS A 42 11.28 -6.48 -14.33
C CYS A 42 10.57 -5.32 -13.63
N TRP A 43 11.06 -4.09 -13.78
CA TRP A 43 10.42 -2.91 -13.20
C TRP A 43 9.02 -2.64 -13.77
N LEU A 44 8.81 -2.83 -15.08
CA LEU A 44 7.49 -2.70 -15.69
C LEU A 44 6.51 -3.73 -15.12
N ALA A 45 6.94 -4.98 -14.98
CA ALA A 45 6.13 -6.06 -14.43
C ALA A 45 5.79 -5.83 -12.95
N LEU A 46 6.76 -5.43 -12.12
CA LEU A 46 6.53 -5.07 -10.72
C LEU A 46 5.58 -3.89 -10.58
N GLY A 47 5.72 -2.88 -11.44
CA GLY A 47 4.83 -1.73 -11.48
C GLY A 47 3.38 -2.11 -11.80
N HIS A 48 3.14 -3.14 -12.60
CA HIS A 48 1.80 -3.68 -12.82
C HIS A 48 1.32 -4.55 -11.65
N ALA A 49 2.15 -5.50 -11.21
CA ALA A 49 1.81 -6.48 -10.19
C ALA A 49 1.44 -5.85 -8.82
N ALA A 50 1.91 -4.64 -8.54
CA ALA A 50 1.64 -3.93 -7.29
C ALA A 50 0.28 -3.21 -7.22
N GLU A 51 -0.47 -3.09 -8.33
CA GLU A 51 -1.80 -2.46 -8.33
C GLU A 51 -2.93 -3.44 -7.97
N ASP A 52 -2.67 -4.76 -7.98
CA ASP A 52 -3.61 -5.82 -7.54
C ASP A 52 -5.02 -5.71 -8.16
N GLU A 53 -5.08 -5.32 -9.45
CA GLU A 53 -6.29 -5.32 -10.29
C GLU A 53 -6.12 -6.34 -11.42
N ASP A 54 -7.17 -7.09 -11.79
CA ASP A 54 -7.09 -8.20 -12.74
C ASP A 54 -6.44 -7.83 -14.10
N ASP A 55 -6.78 -6.65 -14.65
CA ASP A 55 -6.19 -6.16 -15.91
C ASP A 55 -4.68 -5.87 -15.79
N HIS A 56 -4.21 -5.59 -14.56
CA HIS A 56 -2.80 -5.36 -14.27
C HIS A 56 -2.02 -6.66 -14.09
N ASP A 57 -2.64 -7.72 -13.58
CA ASP A 57 -2.00 -9.04 -13.48
C ASP A 57 -1.62 -9.62 -14.84
N ASP A 58 -2.50 -9.50 -15.84
CA ASP A 58 -2.22 -9.98 -17.19
C ASP A 58 -1.06 -9.20 -17.84
N ARG A 59 -1.02 -7.87 -17.68
CA ARG A 59 0.09 -7.05 -18.16
C ARG A 59 1.40 -7.31 -17.41
N ALA A 60 1.33 -7.59 -16.11
CA ALA A 60 2.50 -7.99 -15.34
C ALA A 60 3.06 -9.31 -15.87
N GLU A 61 2.19 -10.31 -16.09
CA GLU A 61 2.59 -11.60 -16.67
C GLU A 61 3.22 -11.43 -18.06
N GLU A 62 2.65 -10.61 -18.94
CA GLU A 62 3.22 -10.31 -20.25
C GLU A 62 4.64 -9.72 -20.13
N ALA A 63 4.83 -8.73 -19.25
CA ALA A 63 6.13 -8.09 -19.03
C ALA A 63 7.16 -9.07 -18.42
N PHE A 64 6.78 -9.87 -17.43
CA PHE A 64 7.66 -10.91 -16.86
C PHE A 64 8.12 -11.90 -17.93
N ARG A 65 7.20 -12.35 -18.79
CA ARG A 65 7.53 -13.31 -19.87
C ARG A 65 8.39 -12.69 -20.95
N ALA A 66 8.18 -11.42 -21.29
CA ALA A 66 9.03 -10.69 -22.22
C ALA A 66 10.47 -10.56 -21.69
N GLY A 67 10.62 -10.21 -20.40
CA GLY A 67 11.93 -10.16 -19.74
C GLY A 67 12.61 -11.54 -19.70
N LEU A 68 11.90 -12.59 -19.29
CA LEU A 68 12.45 -13.96 -19.23
C LEU A 68 12.78 -14.56 -20.60
N ALA A 69 12.18 -14.05 -21.68
CA ALA A 69 12.55 -14.43 -23.04
C ALA A 69 13.92 -13.85 -23.46
N LEU A 70 14.35 -12.76 -22.82
CA LEU A 70 15.67 -12.16 -23.03
C LEU A 70 16.72 -12.77 -22.10
N ASP A 71 16.36 -12.98 -20.84
CA ASP A 71 17.20 -13.63 -19.84
C ASP A 71 16.36 -14.58 -18.97
N ALA A 72 16.45 -15.87 -19.27
CA ALA A 72 15.66 -16.91 -18.61
C ALA A 72 16.08 -17.17 -17.15
N ASP A 73 17.29 -16.74 -16.75
CA ASP A 73 17.87 -17.01 -15.44
C ASP A 73 17.91 -15.75 -14.56
N HIS A 74 17.24 -14.68 -15.00
CA HIS A 74 17.16 -13.42 -14.26
C HIS A 74 16.38 -13.57 -12.96
N LEU A 75 17.07 -13.50 -11.82
CA LEU A 75 16.52 -13.83 -10.50
C LEU A 75 15.29 -12.96 -10.13
N GLY A 76 15.37 -11.64 -10.33
CA GLY A 76 14.26 -10.73 -10.01
C GLY A 76 12.98 -11.00 -10.83
N LEU A 77 13.12 -11.37 -12.10
CA LEU A 77 11.99 -11.73 -12.97
C LEU A 77 11.39 -13.07 -12.57
N LEU A 78 12.22 -14.06 -12.26
CA LEU A 78 11.77 -15.36 -11.78
C LEU A 78 11.00 -15.23 -10.45
N ALA A 79 11.52 -14.46 -9.51
CA ALA A 79 10.90 -14.27 -8.20
C ALA A 79 9.62 -13.46 -8.26
N GLY A 80 9.64 -12.29 -8.93
CA GLY A 80 8.44 -11.47 -9.10
C GLY A 80 7.32 -12.22 -9.83
N TYR A 81 7.67 -13.01 -10.84
CA TYR A 81 6.68 -13.81 -11.56
C TYR A 81 6.16 -14.99 -10.74
N ALA A 82 7.03 -15.65 -9.96
CA ALA A 82 6.60 -16.69 -9.03
C ALA A 82 5.62 -16.14 -7.99
N GLU A 83 5.90 -14.97 -7.42
CA GLU A 83 5.03 -14.30 -6.45
C GLU A 83 3.66 -13.92 -7.06
N LEU A 84 3.65 -13.33 -8.26
CA LEU A 84 2.41 -13.08 -9.01
C LEU A 84 1.62 -14.37 -9.20
N CYS A 85 2.29 -15.46 -9.55
CA CYS A 85 1.64 -16.74 -9.76
C CYS A 85 1.11 -17.40 -8.48
N LEU A 86 1.74 -17.15 -7.34
CA LEU A 86 1.33 -17.66 -6.02
C LEU A 86 0.12 -16.90 -5.47
N ARG A 87 -0.05 -15.62 -5.84
CA ARG A 87 -1.23 -14.81 -5.47
C ARG A 87 -2.48 -15.23 -6.23
N ALA A 88 -2.33 -15.76 -7.43
CA ALA A 88 -3.45 -16.19 -8.25
C ALA A 88 -4.24 -17.34 -7.58
N ASP A 89 -5.57 -17.23 -7.56
CA ASP A 89 -6.42 -18.34 -7.11
C ASP A 89 -6.22 -19.54 -8.05
N GLY A 90 -5.75 -20.66 -7.50
CA GLY A 90 -5.53 -21.90 -8.24
C GLY A 90 -6.81 -22.50 -8.84
N PHE A 91 -7.99 -22.09 -8.36
CA PHE A 91 -9.28 -22.46 -8.95
C PHE A 91 -9.57 -21.65 -10.22
N ASP A 92 -9.41 -20.33 -10.16
CA ASP A 92 -9.72 -19.42 -11.28
C ASP A 92 -8.61 -19.41 -12.33
N GLN A 93 -7.35 -19.54 -11.91
CA GLN A 93 -6.17 -19.46 -12.76
C GLN A 93 -5.20 -20.64 -12.54
N PRO A 94 -5.64 -21.89 -12.78
CA PRO A 94 -4.85 -23.09 -12.50
C PRO A 94 -3.52 -23.13 -13.27
N GLY A 95 -3.50 -22.56 -14.48
CA GLY A 95 -2.29 -22.47 -15.30
C GLY A 95 -1.23 -21.54 -14.70
N ARG A 96 -1.65 -20.43 -14.08
CA ARG A 96 -0.77 -19.47 -13.42
C ARG A 96 -0.23 -20.07 -12.12
N ALA A 97 -1.09 -20.65 -11.29
CA ALA A 97 -0.69 -21.37 -10.08
C ALA A 97 0.30 -22.52 -10.34
N ALA A 98 0.15 -23.25 -11.45
CA ALA A 98 1.10 -24.30 -11.84
C ALA A 98 2.50 -23.75 -12.19
N ARG A 99 2.57 -22.56 -12.81
CA ARG A 99 3.83 -21.91 -13.19
C ARG A 99 4.65 -21.47 -11.98
N ALA A 100 4.01 -21.05 -10.89
CA ALA A 100 4.70 -20.69 -9.64
C ALA A 100 5.73 -21.74 -9.21
N ARG A 101 5.35 -23.03 -9.21
CA ARG A 101 6.22 -24.14 -8.80
C ARG A 101 7.43 -24.34 -9.73
N VAL A 102 7.24 -24.08 -11.02
CA VAL A 102 8.32 -24.21 -12.01
C VAL A 102 9.33 -23.08 -11.83
N LEU A 103 8.83 -21.85 -11.63
CA LEU A 103 9.66 -20.66 -11.42
C LEU A 103 10.43 -20.76 -10.09
N ALA A 104 9.74 -21.12 -9.00
CA ALA A 104 10.35 -21.31 -7.68
C ALA A 104 11.45 -22.38 -7.71
N ARG A 105 11.22 -23.52 -8.38
CA ARG A 105 12.24 -24.56 -8.55
C ARG A 105 13.44 -24.04 -9.34
N ARG A 106 13.20 -23.30 -10.43
CA ARG A 106 14.30 -22.74 -11.23
C ARG A 106 15.14 -21.77 -10.41
N LEU A 107 14.51 -20.95 -9.58
CA LEU A 107 15.19 -20.02 -8.68
C LEU A 107 16.02 -20.75 -7.62
N ASP A 108 15.48 -21.80 -7.01
CA ASP A 108 16.19 -22.67 -6.05
C ASP A 108 17.38 -23.39 -6.69
N GLU A 109 17.26 -23.84 -7.94
CA GLU A 109 18.35 -24.45 -8.70
C GLU A 109 19.48 -23.46 -9.03
N LEU A 110 19.15 -22.20 -9.32
CA LEU A 110 20.10 -21.17 -9.72
C LEU A 110 20.80 -20.51 -8.54
N ALA A 111 20.03 -20.16 -7.50
CA ALA A 111 20.49 -19.33 -6.40
C ALA A 111 19.71 -19.60 -5.10
N PRO A 112 19.90 -20.77 -4.46
CA PRO A 112 19.08 -21.22 -3.32
C PRO A 112 19.22 -20.34 -2.06
N GLU A 113 20.34 -19.62 -1.92
CA GLU A 113 20.61 -18.74 -0.78
C GLU A 113 20.39 -17.24 -1.11
N SER A 114 19.74 -16.93 -2.24
CA SER A 114 19.49 -15.54 -2.63
C SER A 114 18.31 -14.93 -1.89
N ALA A 115 18.27 -13.59 -1.83
CA ALA A 115 17.15 -12.85 -1.23
C ALA A 115 15.84 -13.13 -1.99
N GLU A 116 15.93 -13.31 -3.31
CA GLU A 116 14.82 -13.67 -4.18
C GLU A 116 14.27 -15.07 -3.86
N ALA A 117 15.14 -16.05 -3.60
CA ALA A 117 14.72 -17.38 -3.17
C ALA A 117 14.01 -17.34 -1.81
N GLU A 118 14.53 -16.55 -0.87
CA GLU A 118 13.88 -16.32 0.43
C GLU A 118 12.51 -15.63 0.27
N GLN A 119 12.41 -14.62 -0.60
CA GLN A 119 11.16 -13.92 -0.92
C GLN A 119 10.11 -14.89 -1.46
N VAL A 120 10.45 -15.72 -2.44
CA VAL A 120 9.52 -16.71 -3.00
C VAL A 120 9.13 -17.74 -1.94
N ALA A 121 10.07 -18.23 -1.14
CA ALA A 121 9.76 -19.15 -0.06
C ALA A 121 8.81 -18.51 0.99
N ALA A 122 8.95 -17.22 1.27
CA ALA A 122 8.03 -16.48 2.12
C ALA A 122 6.63 -16.35 1.50
N ALA A 123 6.55 -16.05 0.20
CA ALA A 123 5.30 -16.01 -0.56
C ALA A 123 4.62 -17.38 -0.62
N GLU A 124 5.38 -18.47 -0.81
CA GLU A 124 4.85 -19.84 -0.78
C GLU A 124 4.30 -20.20 0.59
N ARG A 125 5.00 -19.82 1.67
CA ARG A 125 4.48 -20.01 3.03
C ARG A 125 3.18 -19.25 3.24
N TRP A 126 3.08 -18.03 2.69
CA TRP A 126 1.88 -17.20 2.74
C TRP A 126 0.72 -17.83 1.97
N ALA A 127 0.95 -18.26 0.72
CA ALA A 127 -0.06 -18.85 -0.15
C ALA A 127 -0.55 -20.21 0.33
N ASN A 128 0.31 -20.99 1.01
CA ASN A 128 -0.04 -22.27 1.60
C ASN A 128 -0.61 -22.15 3.02
N ARG A 129 -0.91 -20.94 3.51
CA ARG A 129 -1.47 -20.79 4.85
C ARG A 129 -2.86 -21.40 4.94
N SER A 130 -3.10 -21.99 6.10
CA SER A 130 -4.43 -22.42 6.51
C SER A 130 -5.26 -21.20 6.90
N TYR A 131 -6.57 -21.27 6.66
CA TYR A 131 -7.59 -20.32 7.11
C TYR A 131 -7.40 -19.85 8.58
N TRP A 132 -6.94 -20.74 9.46
CA TRP A 132 -6.70 -20.44 10.87
C TRP A 132 -5.48 -19.55 11.14
N ASP A 133 -4.47 -19.61 10.26
CA ASP A 133 -3.28 -18.76 10.36
C ASP A 133 -3.57 -17.36 9.80
N ASP A 134 -4.44 -17.25 8.80
CA ASP A 134 -4.91 -15.95 8.30
C ASP A 134 -5.74 -15.19 9.34
N LEU A 135 -6.59 -15.89 10.11
CA LEU A 135 -7.30 -15.28 11.25
C LEU A 135 -6.33 -14.75 12.32
N ARG A 136 -5.27 -15.50 12.66
CA ARG A 136 -4.26 -15.02 13.63
C ARG A 136 -3.48 -13.82 13.11
N MET A 137 -3.07 -13.85 11.85
CA MET A 137 -2.33 -12.74 11.25
C MET A 137 -3.21 -11.50 11.06
N GLY A 138 -4.50 -11.66 10.74
CA GLY A 138 -5.45 -10.55 10.71
C GLY A 138 -5.59 -9.86 12.08
N VAL A 139 -5.59 -10.63 13.17
CA VAL A 139 -5.58 -10.08 14.53
C VAL A 139 -4.25 -9.41 14.86
N ALA A 140 -3.11 -10.03 14.50
CA ALA A 140 -1.79 -9.45 14.71
C ALA A 140 -1.60 -8.14 13.92
N ALA A 141 -2.02 -8.11 12.65
CA ALA A 141 -2.00 -6.93 11.79
C ALA A 141 -2.94 -5.84 12.32
N ALA A 142 -4.13 -6.18 12.83
CA ALA A 142 -5.02 -5.21 13.47
C ALA A 142 -4.41 -4.61 14.76
N VAL A 143 -3.67 -5.40 15.53
CA VAL A 143 -2.95 -4.93 16.72
C VAL A 143 -1.77 -4.03 16.35
N VAL A 144 -0.97 -4.40 15.34
CA VAL A 144 0.14 -3.57 14.84
C VAL A 144 -0.36 -2.28 14.22
N ALA A 145 -1.38 -2.34 13.35
CA ALA A 145 -2.03 -1.15 12.78
C ALA A 145 -2.66 -0.28 13.88
N GLY A 146 -3.18 -0.89 14.96
CA GLY A 146 -3.62 -0.19 16.17
C GLY A 146 -2.49 0.57 16.85
N HIS A 147 -1.32 -0.05 17.00
CA HIS A 147 -0.15 0.59 17.61
C HIS A 147 0.46 1.70 16.74
N ASP A 148 0.51 1.52 15.41
CA ASP A 148 1.00 2.55 14.49
C ASP A 148 0.04 3.74 14.41
N THR A 149 -1.27 3.49 14.40
CA THR A 149 -2.28 4.56 14.46
C THR A 149 -2.26 5.28 15.80
N GLU A 150 -1.97 4.60 16.92
CA GLU A 150 -1.73 5.23 18.21
C GLU A 150 -0.45 6.07 18.22
N GLY A 151 0.64 5.59 17.64
CA GLY A 151 1.89 6.33 17.50
C GLY A 151 1.69 7.60 16.67
N GLN A 152 0.98 7.50 15.55
CA GLN A 152 0.60 8.63 14.71
C GLN A 152 -0.30 9.63 15.43
N ALA A 153 -1.27 9.17 16.24
CA ALA A 153 -2.13 10.04 17.04
C ALA A 153 -1.36 10.78 18.14
N ARG A 154 -0.39 10.13 18.79
CA ARG A 154 0.50 10.74 19.80
C ARG A 154 1.44 11.78 19.18
N ASN A 155 1.99 11.49 18.01
CA ASN A 155 2.84 12.42 17.27
C ASN A 155 2.03 13.65 16.81
N LEU A 156 0.84 13.42 16.25
CA LEU A 156 -0.09 14.50 15.88
C LEU A 156 -0.48 15.36 17.10
N ASP A 157 -0.71 14.74 18.27
CA ASP A 157 -1.00 15.42 19.53
C ASP A 157 0.20 16.25 20.04
N ALA A 158 1.43 15.76 19.88
CA ALA A 158 2.66 16.49 20.20
C ALA A 158 2.84 17.72 19.29
N ASP A 159 2.67 17.56 17.98
CA ASP A 159 2.80 18.63 16.99
C ASP A 159 1.73 19.72 17.18
N LEU A 160 0.48 19.31 17.44
CA LEU A 160 -0.63 20.24 17.73
C LEU A 160 -0.43 21.02 19.05
N ARG A 161 0.32 20.46 20.03
CA ARG A 161 0.67 21.16 21.28
C ARG A 161 1.80 22.16 21.09
N GLN A 162 2.78 21.87 20.24
CA GLN A 162 3.92 22.77 19.99
C GLN A 162 3.57 23.94 19.06
N GLY A 163 2.48 23.85 18.28
CA GLY A 163 2.04 24.94 17.40
C GLY A 163 2.99 25.22 16.23
N THR A 164 4.06 24.43 16.11
CA THR A 164 4.98 24.43 14.99
C THR A 164 4.37 23.60 13.88
N ALA A 165 3.87 24.25 12.83
CA ALA A 165 3.83 23.62 11.53
C ALA A 165 5.27 23.16 11.25
N VAL A 166 5.49 21.84 11.16
CA VAL A 166 6.77 21.31 10.72
C VAL A 166 6.99 21.91 9.34
N ARG A 167 7.89 22.90 9.28
CA ARG A 167 8.34 23.46 8.01
C ARG A 167 9.00 22.29 7.30
N ALA A 168 8.52 21.97 6.10
CA ALA A 168 9.12 20.96 5.23
C ALA A 168 10.48 21.48 4.77
N GLU A 169 11.44 21.55 5.69
CA GLU A 169 12.82 21.86 5.41
C GLU A 169 13.53 20.52 5.19
N ASN A 170 13.58 20.15 3.91
CA ASN A 170 14.49 19.14 3.35
C ASN A 170 14.43 17.73 3.93
N THR A 171 13.33 16.99 3.73
CA THR A 171 13.41 15.52 3.79
C THR A 171 12.55 14.86 2.72
N VAL A 172 13.15 13.90 2.02
CA VAL A 172 12.58 12.95 1.04
C VAL A 172 11.63 11.95 1.73
N ASP A 173 11.07 12.32 2.88
CA ASP A 173 10.33 11.42 3.75
C ASP A 173 8.82 11.55 3.49
N ARG A 174 8.27 10.52 2.82
CA ARG A 174 6.85 10.35 2.51
C ARG A 174 5.97 10.63 3.73
N ASP A 175 6.40 10.19 4.90
CA ASP A 175 5.67 10.34 6.15
C ASP A 175 5.58 11.80 6.60
N ALA A 176 6.66 12.58 6.44
CA ALA A 176 6.70 13.99 6.83
C ALA A 176 5.82 14.86 5.92
N ILE A 177 5.79 14.58 4.61
CA ILE A 177 4.96 15.30 3.64
C ILE A 177 3.47 15.04 3.87
N VAL A 178 3.09 13.77 4.08
CA VAL A 178 1.72 13.40 4.42
C VAL A 178 1.30 14.05 5.74
N ARG A 179 2.19 14.09 6.76
CA ARG A 179 1.92 14.76 8.04
C ARG A 179 1.74 16.27 7.88
N ALA A 180 2.62 16.96 7.14
CA ALA A 180 2.52 18.40 6.90
C ALA A 180 1.22 18.77 6.16
N ALA A 181 0.86 18.02 5.11
CA ALA A 181 -0.40 18.22 4.38
C ALA A 181 -1.63 17.94 5.27
N THR A 182 -1.56 16.94 6.14
CA THR A 182 -2.62 16.64 7.11
C THR A 182 -2.77 17.76 8.15
N LEU A 183 -1.66 18.32 8.63
CA LEU A 183 -1.64 19.47 9.55
C LEU A 183 -2.16 20.75 8.89
N GLU A 184 -1.80 21.00 7.63
CA GLU A 184 -2.31 22.12 6.84
C GLU A 184 -3.84 22.01 6.64
N ALA A 185 -4.34 20.84 6.28
CA ALA A 185 -5.78 20.58 6.19
C ALA A 185 -6.51 20.80 7.53
N LEU A 186 -5.82 20.61 8.65
CA LEU A 186 -6.32 20.84 10.01
C LEU A 186 -6.15 22.29 10.52
N SER A 187 -5.50 23.17 9.77
CA SER A 187 -5.19 24.54 10.21
C SER A 187 -6.36 25.55 10.06
N GLY A 188 -7.48 25.13 9.46
CA GLY A 188 -8.66 25.98 9.26
C GLY A 188 -9.48 26.25 10.54
N PRO A 189 -10.04 27.47 10.72
CA PRO A 189 -10.83 27.85 11.90
C PRO A 189 -12.09 27.00 12.11
N TRP A 190 -12.64 26.43 11.04
CA TRP A 190 -13.81 25.53 11.08
C TRP A 190 -13.47 24.06 11.36
N ASN A 191 -12.19 23.71 11.48
CA ASN A 191 -11.72 22.34 11.68
C ASN A 191 -11.36 22.02 13.15
N ALA A 192 -11.65 22.93 14.09
CA ALA A 192 -11.48 22.69 15.53
C ALA A 192 -12.15 21.39 16.05
N PRO A 193 -13.41 21.05 15.70
CA PRO A 193 -14.01 19.77 16.12
C PRO A 193 -13.32 18.56 15.47
N VAL A 194 -12.80 18.71 14.24
CA VAL A 194 -12.06 17.65 13.53
C VAL A 194 -10.69 17.41 14.17
N ARG A 195 -10.00 18.47 14.62
CA ARG A 195 -8.77 18.36 15.43
C ARG A 195 -9.01 17.64 16.74
N PHE A 196 -10.12 17.93 17.41
CA PHE A 196 -10.49 17.26 18.65
C PHE A 196 -10.79 15.76 18.42
N LEU A 197 -11.50 15.43 17.34
CA LEU A 197 -11.82 14.05 16.98
C LEU A 197 -10.58 13.25 16.57
N GLY A 198 -9.65 13.85 15.81
CA GLY A 198 -8.36 13.24 15.46
C GLY A 198 -7.47 13.02 16.69
N ARG A 199 -7.42 13.99 17.62
CA ARG A 199 -6.65 13.92 18.88
C ARG A 199 -7.13 12.81 19.82
N HIS A 200 -8.42 12.51 19.80
CA HIS A 200 -9.04 11.54 20.70
C HIS A 200 -9.71 10.39 19.93
N ARG A 201 -9.16 9.99 18.77
CA ARG A 201 -9.79 9.04 17.84
C ARG A 201 -10.22 7.72 18.49
N THR A 202 -9.37 7.10 19.31
CA THR A 202 -9.69 5.87 20.06
C THR A 202 -10.78 6.09 21.10
N ALA A 203 -10.73 7.20 21.84
CA ALA A 203 -11.77 7.58 22.79
C ALA A 203 -13.10 7.91 22.09
N ALA A 204 -13.07 8.53 20.91
CA ALA A 204 -14.24 8.84 20.10
C ALA A 204 -14.89 7.57 19.55
N TRP A 205 -14.10 6.61 19.05
CA TRP A 205 -14.59 5.30 18.62
C TRP A 205 -15.20 4.50 19.77
N THR A 206 -14.55 4.46 20.94
CA THR A 206 -15.10 3.77 22.12
C THR A 206 -16.39 4.43 22.62
N VAL A 207 -16.43 5.76 22.71
CA VAL A 207 -17.63 6.50 23.10
C VAL A 207 -18.77 6.29 22.10
N CYS A 208 -18.50 6.34 20.79
CA CYS A 208 -19.52 6.09 19.77
C CYS A 208 -20.01 4.63 19.78
N GLY A 209 -19.13 3.66 20.04
CA GLY A 209 -19.51 2.26 20.23
C GLY A 209 -20.43 2.09 21.44
N ILE A 210 -20.10 2.70 22.57
CA ILE A 210 -20.93 2.69 23.78
C ILE A 210 -22.28 3.36 23.52
N LEU A 211 -22.30 4.54 22.88
CA LEU A 211 -23.53 5.24 22.50
C LEU A 211 -24.40 4.42 21.53
N CYS A 212 -23.79 3.73 20.57
CA CYS A 212 -24.49 2.85 19.64
C CYS A 212 -25.17 1.68 20.37
N VAL A 213 -24.45 1.04 21.30
CA VAL A 213 -24.98 -0.06 22.12
C VAL A 213 -26.08 0.43 23.06
N LEU A 214 -25.87 1.55 23.75
CA LEU A 214 -26.86 2.15 24.65
C LEU A 214 -28.12 2.56 23.89
N THR A 215 -27.98 3.22 22.75
CA THR A 215 -29.13 3.66 21.92
C THR A 215 -29.94 2.46 21.43
N ASN A 216 -29.27 1.40 20.96
CA ASN A 216 -29.94 0.15 20.57
C ASN A 216 -30.62 -0.55 21.75
N THR A 217 -29.98 -0.53 22.93
CA THR A 217 -30.53 -1.13 24.14
C THR A 217 -31.80 -0.40 24.58
N VAL A 218 -31.79 0.93 24.58
CA VAL A 218 -32.95 1.77 24.93
C VAL A 218 -34.08 1.59 23.91
N LEU A 219 -33.79 1.64 22.61
CA LEU A 219 -34.78 1.43 21.54
C LEU A 219 -35.47 0.06 21.63
N ARG A 220 -34.73 -0.97 22.04
CA ARG A 220 -35.27 -2.31 22.24
C ARG A 220 -36.11 -2.41 23.52
N GLN A 221 -35.68 -1.76 24.60
CA GLN A 221 -36.42 -1.73 25.87
C GLN A 221 -37.73 -0.93 25.78
N THR A 222 -37.80 0.09 24.92
CA THR A 222 -39.01 0.89 24.70
C THR A 222 -39.98 0.27 23.69
N GLY A 223 -39.62 -0.86 23.06
CA GLY A 223 -40.46 -1.57 22.09
C GLY A 223 -40.60 -0.85 20.74
N VAL A 224 -39.74 0.13 20.47
CA VAL A 224 -39.75 0.89 19.21
C VAL A 224 -39.19 0.06 18.05
N VAL A 225 -38.32 -0.91 18.34
CA VAL A 225 -37.71 -1.79 17.33
C VAL A 225 -37.57 -3.20 17.89
N ASP A 226 -38.01 -4.20 17.13
CA ASP A 226 -37.94 -5.63 17.52
C ASP A 226 -36.53 -6.24 17.32
N SER A 227 -35.66 -5.57 16.56
CA SER A 227 -34.30 -6.04 16.21
C SER A 227 -33.23 -4.93 16.33
N PHE A 228 -31.96 -5.28 16.06
CA PHE A 228 -30.84 -4.33 16.01
C PHE A 228 -31.14 -3.22 15.00
N SER A 229 -31.01 -1.96 15.43
CA SER A 229 -31.50 -0.78 14.72
C SER A 229 -30.38 0.01 14.08
N LEU A 230 -30.63 0.48 12.85
CA LEU A 230 -29.76 1.37 12.07
C LEU A 230 -29.49 2.71 12.79
N TRP A 231 -30.37 3.11 13.72
CA TRP A 231 -30.25 4.35 14.47
C TRP A 231 -29.03 4.41 15.39
N GLY A 232 -28.53 3.28 15.89
CA GLY A 232 -27.28 3.25 16.65
C GLY A 232 -26.05 3.55 15.77
N GLY A 233 -26.11 3.21 14.48
CA GLY A 233 -25.05 3.49 13.51
C GLY A 233 -24.90 4.98 13.18
N LEU A 234 -25.91 5.80 13.49
CA LEU A 234 -25.88 7.25 13.26
C LEU A 234 -24.70 7.93 14.00
N TRP A 235 -24.33 7.39 15.16
CA TRP A 235 -23.20 7.88 15.96
C TRP A 235 -21.83 7.66 15.30
N ILE A 236 -21.73 6.72 14.36
CA ILE A 236 -20.47 6.37 13.67
C ILE A 236 -20.27 7.25 12.42
N VAL A 237 -21.35 7.79 11.84
CA VAL A 237 -21.34 8.57 10.59
C VAL A 237 -20.35 9.75 10.62
N PRO A 238 -20.28 10.58 11.68
CA PRO A 238 -19.33 11.70 11.73
C PRO A 238 -17.86 11.24 11.71
N ILE A 239 -17.55 10.12 12.37
CA ILE A 239 -16.19 9.54 12.39
C ILE A 239 -15.83 9.06 10.98
N TRP A 240 -16.75 8.36 10.32
CA TRP A 240 -16.57 7.90 8.94
C TRP A 240 -16.31 9.04 7.96
N ILE A 241 -17.04 10.15 8.06
CA ILE A 241 -16.85 11.32 7.19
C ILE A 241 -15.46 11.91 7.39
N VAL A 242 -15.03 12.04 8.65
CA VAL A 242 -13.70 12.57 9.00
C VAL A 242 -12.59 11.65 8.49
N ASP A 243 -12.72 10.34 8.69
CA ASP A 243 -11.75 9.35 8.23
C ASP A 243 -11.64 9.33 6.70
N ARG A 244 -12.75 9.41 5.97
CA ARG A 244 -12.72 9.52 4.50
C ARG A 244 -12.06 10.80 4.02
N ARG A 245 -12.27 11.92 4.73
CA ARG A 245 -11.63 13.21 4.39
C ARG A 245 -10.12 13.16 4.61
N PHE A 246 -9.66 12.53 5.70
CA PHE A 246 -8.24 12.32 5.93
C PHE A 246 -7.62 11.37 4.90
N ALA A 247 -8.31 10.29 4.56
CA ALA A 247 -7.87 9.37 3.51
C ALA A 247 -7.71 10.10 2.16
N ALA A 248 -8.65 10.99 1.81
CA ALA A 248 -8.58 11.80 0.60
C ALA A 248 -7.39 12.78 0.61
N VAL A 249 -7.19 13.52 1.71
CA VAL A 249 -6.05 14.45 1.84
C VAL A 249 -4.72 13.71 1.77
N ARG A 250 -4.62 12.55 2.42
CA ARG A 250 -3.43 11.70 2.34
C ARG A 250 -3.16 11.24 0.91
N LYS A 251 -4.19 10.73 0.22
CA LYS A 251 -4.07 10.30 -1.18
C LYS A 251 -3.59 11.43 -2.09
N GLU A 252 -4.09 12.64 -1.87
CA GLU A 252 -3.68 13.82 -2.64
C GLU A 252 -2.23 14.24 -2.33
N ALA A 253 -1.82 14.18 -1.07
CA ALA A 253 -0.44 14.48 -0.66
C ALA A 253 0.55 13.46 -1.22
N GLU A 254 0.21 12.16 -1.19
CA GLU A 254 1.00 11.09 -1.79
C GLU A 254 1.12 11.28 -3.31
N ALA A 255 0.03 11.60 -4.00
CA ALA A 255 0.05 11.89 -5.44
C ALA A 255 0.96 13.09 -5.78
N ARG A 256 0.89 14.17 -4.98
CA ARG A 256 1.76 15.35 -5.15
C ARG A 256 3.24 15.01 -4.92
N HIS A 257 3.54 14.18 -3.92
CA HIS A 257 4.90 13.74 -3.65
C HIS A 257 5.46 12.90 -4.81
N ILE A 258 4.68 11.93 -5.29
CA ILE A 258 5.08 11.09 -6.44
C ILE A 258 5.29 11.96 -7.69
N ALA A 259 4.39 12.91 -7.97
CA ALA A 259 4.55 13.81 -9.12
C ALA A 259 5.80 14.71 -9.01
N ALA A 260 6.11 15.19 -7.80
CA ALA A 260 7.32 15.98 -7.55
C ALA A 260 8.59 15.13 -7.73
N LEU A 261 8.60 13.90 -7.20
CA LEU A 261 9.67 12.93 -7.40
C LEU A 261 9.87 12.63 -8.88
N GLU A 262 8.81 12.29 -9.59
CA GLU A 262 8.83 12.03 -11.03
C GLU A 262 9.41 13.21 -11.81
N THR A 263 9.00 14.44 -11.50
CA THR A 263 9.54 15.65 -12.14
C THR A 263 11.04 15.82 -11.85
N SER A 264 11.46 15.61 -10.59
CA SER A 264 12.86 15.75 -10.20
C SER A 264 13.76 14.70 -10.85
N LEU A 265 13.27 13.47 -11.02
CA LEU A 265 13.99 12.35 -11.61
C LEU A 265 14.00 12.41 -13.15
N SER A 266 13.00 13.02 -13.77
CA SER A 266 12.92 13.21 -15.23
C SER A 266 13.66 14.47 -15.70
N GLY A 267 13.87 15.45 -14.80
CA GLY A 267 14.46 16.76 -15.10
C GLY A 267 15.92 16.93 -14.64
N GLY A 268 16.59 15.87 -14.20
CA GLY A 268 18.00 15.92 -13.79
C GLY A 268 18.94 16.05 -15.00
N PRO A 269 19.95 16.94 -14.95
CA PRO A 269 20.94 17.15 -16.01
C PRO A 269 21.87 15.95 -16.24
#